data_AF-A0A975J5S9-F1
#
_entry.id   AF-A0A975J5S9-F1
#
_cell.length_a   1.000
_cell.length_b   1.000
_cell.length_c   1.000
_cell.angle_alpha   90.00
_cell.angle_beta   90.00
_cell.angle_gamma   90.00
#
_symmetry.space_group_name_H-M   'P 1'
#
loop_
_entity.id
_entity.type
_entity.pdbx_description
1 polymer ?
#
loop_
_entity_poly.entity_id
_entity_poly.type
_entity_poly.pdbx_seq_one_letter_code
_entity_poly.pdbx_strand_id
1 'polypeptide(L)'
;MLLVQFLVIAKGRLLAVAYINKHFVLNSVMIRDKNFLTHNFIDKILNTGVIREGEDECFWTDAFFTSPSDMESFMGKFNVEIIDHIGTDGISPYLRNAIDEMNDEEYNAWIYYNLKSCREKSILGMSNHGLLLCKKK
;
A
#
# COMPACT_ATOMS: atom_id res chain seq x y z
N MET A 1 -6.33 -14.31 7.43
CA MET A 1 -5.04 -14.22 8.15
C MET A 1 -5.06 -13.20 9.29
N LEU A 2 -5.47 -11.93 9.09
CA LEU A 2 -5.47 -10.89 10.14
C LEU A 2 -6.35 -11.19 11.37
N LEU A 3 -7.50 -11.84 11.20
CA LEU A 3 -8.39 -12.23 12.30
C LEU A 3 -7.68 -13.14 13.34
N VAL A 4 -6.84 -14.06 12.88
CA VAL A 4 -6.11 -14.99 13.76
C VAL A 4 -5.05 -14.23 14.57
N GLN A 5 -4.36 -13.28 13.94
CA GLN A 5 -3.36 -12.45 14.63
C GLN A 5 -3.99 -11.64 15.77
N PHE A 6 -5.22 -11.15 15.59
CA PHE A 6 -5.94 -10.44 16.66
C PHE A 6 -6.28 -11.30 17.86
N LEU A 7 -6.58 -12.58 17.65
CA LEU A 7 -6.91 -13.48 18.75
C LEU A 7 -5.70 -13.77 19.64
N VAL A 8 -4.49 -13.83 19.07
CA VAL A 8 -3.27 -14.18 19.81
C VAL A 8 -2.52 -13.00 20.44
N ILE A 9 -2.70 -11.77 19.94
CA ILE A 9 -2.03 -10.59 20.50
C ILE A 9 -2.63 -10.23 21.87
N ALA A 10 -1.78 -9.97 22.87
CA ALA A 10 -2.21 -9.53 24.20
C ALA A 10 -2.71 -8.07 24.19
N LYS A 11 -3.59 -7.73 25.16
CA LYS A 11 -4.11 -6.37 25.37
C LYS A 11 -2.98 -5.34 25.50
N GLY A 12 -3.12 -4.17 24.88
CA GLY A 12 -2.15 -3.08 24.92
C GLY A 12 -0.92 -3.25 24.04
N ARG A 13 -0.79 -4.37 23.31
CA ARG A 13 0.32 -4.61 22.38
C ARG A 13 0.05 -4.02 21.00
N LEU A 14 1.13 -3.71 20.29
CA LEU A 14 1.11 -3.20 18.93
C LEU A 14 0.96 -4.34 17.92
N LEU A 15 0.21 -4.04 16.87
CA LEU A 15 0.09 -4.79 15.64
C LEU A 15 0.53 -3.87 14.50
N ALA A 16 1.49 -4.35 13.71
CA ALA A 16 1.94 -3.70 12.50
C ALA A 16 1.39 -4.47 11.30
N VAL A 17 0.60 -3.81 10.46
CA VAL A 17 -0.02 -4.41 9.27
C VAL A 17 0.53 -3.75 8.03
N ALA A 18 1.26 -4.53 7.23
CA ALA A 18 1.66 -4.11 5.89
C ALA A 18 0.62 -4.56 4.86
N TYR A 19 0.36 -3.74 3.86
CA TYR A 19 -0.54 -4.03 2.75
C TYR A 19 -0.06 -3.35 1.47
N ILE A 20 -0.57 -3.81 0.33
CA ILE A 20 -0.21 -3.27 -0.99
C ILE A 20 -1.33 -2.34 -1.47
N ASN A 21 -0.97 -1.14 -1.93
CA ASN A 21 -1.94 -0.16 -2.42
C ASN A 21 -2.41 -0.45 -3.83
N LYS A 22 -3.73 -0.53 -4.01
CA LYS A 22 -4.35 -0.79 -5.32
C LYS A 22 -4.06 0.31 -6.36
N HIS A 23 -3.96 1.57 -5.93
CA HIS A 23 -3.64 2.67 -6.83
C HIS A 23 -2.20 2.63 -7.33
N PHE A 24 -1.25 2.25 -6.47
CA PHE A 24 0.12 2.01 -6.91
C PHE A 24 0.18 0.82 -7.88
N VAL A 25 -0.48 -0.29 -7.57
CA VAL A 25 -0.47 -1.49 -8.42
C VAL A 25 -1.00 -1.18 -9.82
N LEU A 26 -2.11 -0.46 -9.92
CA LEU A 26 -2.66 -0.01 -11.20
C LEU A 26 -1.59 0.71 -12.04
N ASN A 27 -1.00 1.77 -11.48
CA ASN A 27 0.02 2.55 -12.19
C ASN A 27 1.23 1.69 -12.58
N SER A 28 1.68 0.81 -11.68
CA SER A 28 2.85 -0.04 -11.91
C SER A 28 2.63 -1.03 -13.05
N VAL A 29 1.48 -1.71 -13.07
CA VAL A 29 1.16 -2.72 -14.08
C VAL A 29 0.88 -2.06 -15.43
N MET A 30 0.04 -1.02 -15.46
CA MET A 30 -0.35 -0.34 -16.70
C MET A 30 0.82 0.30 -17.46
N ILE A 31 1.85 0.80 -16.75
CA ILE A 31 3.04 1.37 -17.38
C ILE A 31 3.97 0.27 -17.92
N ARG A 32 4.03 -0.89 -17.26
CA ARG A 32 4.91 -2.00 -17.63
C ARG A 32 4.35 -2.85 -18.77
N ASP A 33 3.04 -3.05 -18.79
CA ASP A 33 2.36 -3.84 -19.81
C ASP A 33 1.04 -3.16 -20.22
N LYS A 34 1.03 -2.69 -21.47
CA LYS A 34 -0.11 -1.98 -22.06
C LYS A 34 -1.32 -2.88 -22.27
N ASN A 35 -1.18 -4.21 -22.23
CA ASN A 35 -2.33 -5.12 -22.32
C ASN A 35 -3.29 -4.95 -21.12
N PHE A 36 -2.80 -4.40 -20.01
CA PHE A 36 -3.61 -4.08 -18.82
C PHE A 36 -4.15 -2.65 -18.83
N LEU A 37 -3.87 -1.83 -19.84
CA LEU A 37 -4.52 -0.52 -20.03
C LEU A 37 -5.95 -0.69 -20.58
N THR A 38 -6.80 -1.37 -19.82
CA THR A 38 -8.18 -1.68 -20.18
C THR A 38 -9.14 -1.26 -19.06
N HIS A 39 -10.36 -0.88 -19.42
CA HIS A 39 -11.39 -0.54 -18.43
C HIS A 39 -11.68 -1.72 -17.49
N ASN A 40 -11.72 -2.95 -18.02
CA ASN A 40 -11.97 -4.15 -17.22
C ASN A 40 -10.93 -4.33 -16.10
N PHE A 41 -9.63 -4.21 -16.44
CA PHE A 41 -8.57 -4.29 -15.44
C PHE A 41 -8.69 -3.17 -14.41
N ILE A 42 -8.87 -1.92 -14.87
CA ILE A 42 -8.98 -0.75 -14.01
C ILE A 42 -10.16 -0.89 -13.03
N ASP A 43 -11.35 -1.18 -13.54
CA ASP A 43 -12.57 -1.33 -12.76
C ASP A 43 -12.46 -2.48 -11.77
N LYS A 44 -11.89 -3.62 -12.19
CA LYS A 44 -11.70 -4.77 -11.31
C LYS A 44 -10.82 -4.43 -10.12
N ILE A 45 -9.65 -3.83 -10.35
CA ILE A 45 -8.73 -3.50 -9.26
C ILE A 45 -9.30 -2.39 -8.37
N LEU A 46 -9.96 -1.36 -8.93
CA LEU A 46 -10.55 -0.29 -8.13
C LEU A 46 -11.70 -0.79 -7.24
N ASN A 47 -12.58 -1.63 -7.79
CA ASN A 47 -13.79 -2.09 -7.10
C ASN A 47 -13.53 -3.26 -6.16
N THR A 48 -12.68 -4.21 -6.56
CA THR A 48 -12.46 -5.45 -5.79
C THR A 48 -11.08 -5.53 -5.17
N GLY A 49 -10.06 -4.95 -5.82
CA GLY A 49 -8.67 -5.13 -5.42
C GLY A 49 -8.15 -6.56 -5.57
N VAL A 50 -8.89 -7.48 -6.20
CA VAL A 50 -8.52 -8.90 -6.30
C VAL A 50 -8.06 -9.24 -7.71
N ILE A 51 -7.02 -10.05 -7.80
CA ILE A 51 -6.68 -10.84 -8.99
C ILE A 51 -6.65 -12.32 -8.61
N ARG A 52 -7.04 -13.20 -9.54
CA ARG A 52 -6.96 -14.65 -9.36
C ARG A 52 -6.35 -15.34 -10.56
N GLU A 53 -5.58 -16.38 -10.31
CA GLU A 53 -5.00 -17.24 -11.34
C GLU A 53 -6.08 -17.76 -12.29
N GLY A 54 -5.81 -17.64 -13.59
CA GLY A 54 -6.74 -18.04 -14.66
C GLY A 54 -7.70 -16.96 -15.14
N GLU A 55 -7.73 -15.78 -14.50
CA GLU A 55 -8.49 -14.61 -15.00
C GLU A 55 -7.63 -13.77 -15.97
N ASP A 56 -8.26 -13.16 -16.98
CA ASP A 56 -7.58 -12.30 -17.97
C ASP A 56 -6.87 -11.10 -17.32
N GLU A 57 -7.40 -10.59 -16.21
CA GLU A 57 -6.83 -9.48 -15.45
C GLU A 57 -5.69 -9.89 -14.49
N CYS A 58 -5.34 -11.17 -14.43
CA CYS A 58 -4.30 -11.68 -13.53
C CYS A 58 -2.90 -11.47 -14.12
N PHE A 59 -2.20 -10.46 -13.63
CA PHE A 59 -0.82 -10.16 -14.05
C PHE A 59 0.26 -10.91 -13.24
N TRP A 60 -0.13 -11.68 -12.22
CA TRP A 60 0.80 -12.43 -11.37
C TRP A 60 0.16 -13.74 -10.85
N THR A 61 -0.07 -13.83 -9.54
CA THR A 61 -0.82 -14.92 -8.87
C THR A 61 -1.96 -14.30 -8.06
N ASP A 62 -2.72 -15.13 -7.33
CA ASP A 62 -3.77 -14.68 -6.43
C ASP A 62 -3.27 -13.58 -5.48
N ALA A 63 -3.90 -12.41 -5.54
CA ALA A 63 -3.52 -11.28 -4.70
C ALA A 63 -4.70 -10.39 -4.35
N PHE A 64 -4.54 -9.64 -3.25
CA PHE A 64 -5.51 -8.67 -2.75
C PHE A 64 -4.82 -7.35 -2.43
N PHE A 65 -5.32 -6.28 -3.03
CA PHE A 65 -4.81 -4.91 -2.94
C PHE A 65 -5.89 -4.02 -2.35
N THR A 66 -5.50 -3.08 -1.49
CA THR A 66 -6.45 -2.22 -0.76
C THR A 66 -6.09 -0.76 -0.94
N SER A 67 -6.99 0.17 -0.62
CA SER A 67 -6.60 1.56 -0.35
C SER A 67 -6.27 1.76 1.13
N PRO A 68 -5.68 2.91 1.50
CA PRO A 68 -5.52 3.30 2.90
C PRO A 68 -6.86 3.33 3.65
N SER A 69 -7.91 3.88 3.03
CA SER A 69 -9.24 3.95 3.65
C SER A 69 -9.88 2.56 3.81
N ASP A 70 -9.66 1.65 2.86
CA ASP A 70 -10.13 0.26 2.94
C ASP A 70 -9.52 -0.42 4.17
N MET A 71 -8.22 -0.19 4.42
CA MET A 71 -7.51 -0.75 5.57
C MET A 71 -7.90 -0.12 6.90
N GLU A 72 -8.04 1.20 6.97
CA GLU A 72 -8.55 1.88 8.18
C GLU A 72 -9.96 1.40 8.53
N SER A 73 -10.85 1.29 7.54
CA SER A 73 -12.21 0.78 7.70
C SER A 73 -12.22 -0.70 8.13
N PHE A 74 -11.38 -1.54 7.51
CA PHE A 74 -11.25 -2.94 7.90
C PHE A 74 -10.78 -3.08 9.34
N MET A 75 -9.80 -2.28 9.76
CA MET A 75 -9.21 -2.35 11.09
C MET A 75 -10.12 -1.77 12.16
N GLY A 76 -10.93 -0.77 11.82
CA GLY A 76 -11.98 -0.21 12.67
C GLY A 76 -13.06 -1.21 13.08
N LYS A 77 -13.16 -2.38 12.42
CA LYS A 77 -14.06 -3.48 12.81
C LYS A 77 -13.58 -4.26 14.04
N PHE A 78 -12.34 -4.07 14.47
CA PHE A 78 -11.75 -4.74 15.63
C PHE A 78 -11.63 -3.79 16.82
N ASN A 79 -11.49 -4.35 18.03
CA ASN A 79 -11.25 -3.57 19.24
C ASN A 79 -9.79 -3.07 19.30
N VAL A 80 -9.46 -2.14 18.41
CA VAL A 80 -8.13 -1.56 18.26
C VAL A 80 -8.20 -0.04 18.25
N GLU A 81 -7.05 0.57 18.45
CA GLU A 81 -6.78 1.98 18.23
C GLU A 81 -5.78 2.08 17.07
N ILE A 82 -6.10 2.82 16.02
CA ILE A 82 -5.12 3.12 14.96
C ILE A 82 -4.17 4.18 15.51
N ILE A 83 -2.89 3.84 15.57
CA ILE A 83 -1.82 4.68 16.13
C ILE A 83 -1.14 5.50 15.04
N ASP A 84 -0.90 4.90 13.88
CA ASP A 84 -0.22 5.56 12.77
C ASP A 84 -0.56 4.90 11.44
N HIS A 85 -0.44 5.64 10.34
CA HIS A 85 -0.65 5.16 8.99
C HIS A 85 0.36 5.81 8.04
N ILE A 86 1.25 4.97 7.49
CA ILE A 86 2.48 5.42 6.85
C ILE A 86 2.59 4.82 5.45
N GLY A 87 2.89 5.65 4.46
CA GLY A 87 3.40 5.21 3.16
C GLY A 87 4.89 4.96 3.27
N THR A 88 5.34 3.76 2.91
CA THR A 88 6.71 3.31 3.17
C THR A 88 7.72 3.71 2.09
N ASP A 89 7.25 3.93 0.87
CA ASP A 89 8.08 4.13 -0.32
C ASP A 89 7.57 5.25 -1.25
N GLY A 90 6.38 5.79 -1.01
CA GLY A 90 5.80 6.86 -1.82
C GLY A 90 5.88 6.55 -3.32
N ILE A 91 6.26 7.54 -4.12
CA ILE A 91 6.47 7.37 -5.56
C ILE A 91 7.90 6.96 -5.93
N SER A 92 8.79 6.72 -4.96
CA SER A 92 10.20 6.36 -5.22
C SER A 92 10.37 5.21 -6.22
N PRO A 93 9.54 4.15 -6.22
CA PRO A 93 9.68 3.08 -7.20
C PRO A 93 9.56 3.54 -8.66
N TYR A 94 8.80 4.62 -8.94
CA TYR A 94 8.67 5.21 -10.28
C TYR A 94 9.84 6.12 -10.63
N LEU A 95 10.50 6.68 -9.62
CA LEU A 95 11.60 7.64 -9.78
C LEU A 95 12.97 7.01 -9.61
N ARG A 96 13.06 5.67 -9.63
CA ARG A 96 14.29 4.92 -9.33
C ARG A 96 15.50 5.48 -10.07
N ASN A 97 15.42 5.65 -11.39
CA ASN A 97 16.56 6.13 -12.18
C ASN A 97 17.03 7.53 -11.73
N ALA A 98 16.08 8.44 -11.47
CA ALA A 98 16.41 9.78 -11.00
C ALA A 98 16.99 9.78 -9.58
N ILE A 99 16.52 8.86 -8.71
CA ILE A 99 17.04 8.70 -7.35
C ILE A 99 18.45 8.10 -7.38
N ASP A 100 18.69 7.10 -8.25
CA ASP A 100 19.98 6.43 -8.39
C ASP A 100 21.07 7.39 -8.93
N GLU A 101 20.68 8.49 -9.58
CA GLU A 101 21.57 9.55 -10.08
C GLU A 101 21.85 10.65 -9.04
N MET A 102 21.16 10.67 -7.89
CA MET A 102 21.35 11.68 -6.85
C MET A 102 22.71 11.55 -6.15
N ASN A 103 23.32 12.69 -5.84
CA ASN A 103 24.43 12.73 -4.89
C ASN A 103 23.91 12.62 -3.43
N ASP A 104 24.84 12.53 -2.47
CA ASP A 104 24.49 12.35 -1.05
C ASP A 104 23.59 13.47 -0.49
N GLU A 105 23.80 14.73 -0.89
CA GLU A 105 23.00 15.86 -0.42
C GLU A 105 21.56 15.78 -0.96
N GLU A 106 21.42 15.50 -2.25
CA GLU A 106 20.13 15.35 -2.94
C GLU A 106 19.35 14.15 -2.38
N TYR A 107 20.03 13.01 -2.19
CA TYR A 107 19.42 11.81 -1.61
C TYR A 107 18.96 12.04 -0.18
N ASN A 108 19.75 12.74 0.64
CA ASN A 108 19.33 13.11 2.00
C ASN A 108 18.10 14.03 2.00
N ALA A 109 18.02 14.99 1.07
CA ALA A 109 16.83 15.82 0.91
C ALA A 109 15.61 14.99 0.46
N TRP A 110 15.80 14.02 -0.43
CA TRP A 110 14.75 13.08 -0.85
C TRP A 110 14.22 12.25 0.32
N ILE A 111 15.10 11.67 1.13
CA ILE A 111 14.72 10.91 2.33
C ILE A 111 14.01 11.82 3.35
N TYR A 112 14.51 13.05 3.56
CA TYR A 112 13.87 14.01 4.45
C TYR A 112 12.43 14.32 4.01
N TYR A 113 12.21 14.56 2.72
CA TYR A 113 10.87 14.74 2.16
C TYR A 113 9.97 13.53 2.43
N ASN A 114 10.45 12.30 2.15
CA ASN A 114 9.69 11.08 2.40
C ASN A 114 9.31 10.94 3.88
N LEU A 115 10.25 11.15 4.81
CA LEU A 115 9.97 11.10 6.25
C LEU A 115 8.96 12.16 6.71
N LYS A 116 8.96 13.36 6.10
CA LYS A 116 8.03 14.44 6.41
C LYS A 116 6.63 14.24 5.83
N SER A 117 6.52 13.56 4.71
CA SER A 117 5.27 13.41 3.96
C SER A 117 4.66 12.00 4.04
N CYS A 118 5.35 11.02 4.60
CA CYS A 118 4.90 9.63 4.66
C CYS A 118 3.55 9.40 5.38
N ARG A 119 3.03 10.39 6.11
CA ARG A 119 1.71 10.35 6.79
C ARG A 119 0.64 11.19 6.09
N GLU A 120 0.99 11.85 4.99
CA GLU A 120 0.08 12.74 4.27
C GLU A 120 -1.00 11.91 3.58
N LYS A 121 -2.23 12.00 4.11
CA LYS A 121 -3.35 11.14 3.71
C LYS A 121 -3.68 11.24 2.23
N SER A 122 -3.51 12.41 1.64
CA SER A 122 -3.79 12.63 0.21
C SER A 122 -2.87 11.84 -0.72
N ILE A 123 -1.70 11.37 -0.26
CA ILE A 123 -0.72 10.65 -1.08
C ILE A 123 -0.39 9.23 -0.57
N LEU A 124 -0.92 8.79 0.57
CA LEU A 124 -0.67 7.44 1.12
C LEU A 124 -0.91 6.32 0.09
N GLY A 125 -1.97 6.45 -0.70
CA GLY A 125 -2.34 5.45 -1.71
C GLY A 125 -1.35 5.35 -2.88
N MET A 126 -0.45 6.32 -3.03
CA MET A 126 0.61 6.32 -4.05
C MET A 126 1.86 5.57 -3.61
N SER A 127 1.99 5.21 -2.34
CA SER A 127 3.02 4.28 -1.88
C SER A 127 2.69 2.87 -2.36
N ASN A 128 3.64 2.05 -2.78
CA ASN A 128 3.39 0.62 -3.06
C ASN A 128 2.90 -0.08 -1.81
N HIS A 129 3.62 0.07 -0.69
CA HIS A 129 3.21 -0.52 0.57
C HIS A 129 2.79 0.53 1.59
N GLY A 130 1.63 0.32 2.18
CA GLY A 130 1.20 1.02 3.38
C GLY A 130 1.53 0.20 4.62
N LEU A 131 1.88 0.90 5.70
CA LEU A 131 2.08 0.36 7.03
C LEU A 131 1.06 1.01 7.98
N LEU A 132 0.18 0.18 8.53
CA LEU A 132 -0.78 0.60 9.54
C LEU A 132 -0.37 0.06 10.91
N LEU A 133 -0.19 0.95 11.86
CA LEU A 133 0.11 0.60 13.24
C LEU A 133 -1.16 0.68 14.07
N CYS A 134 -1.48 -0.39 14.77
CA CYS A 134 -2.66 -0.48 15.63
C CYS A 134 -2.25 -0.97 17.02
N LYS A 135 -2.93 -0.50 18.05
CA LYS A 135 -2.81 -1.00 19.42
C LYS A 135 -4.08 -1.77 19.78
N LYS A 136 -3.93 -3.00 20.27
CA LYS A 136 -5.07 -3.78 20.76
C LYS A 136 -5.58 -3.14 22.05
N LYS A 137 -6.88 -2.82 22.09
CA LYS A 137 -7.53 -2.24 23.26
C LYS A 137 -7.79 -3.27 24.34
#